data_AF-A0A938JNN4-F1
#
_entry.id   AF-A0A938JNN4-F1
#
_cell.length_a   1.000
_cell.length_b   1.000
_cell.length_c   1.000
_cell.angle_alpha   90.00
_cell.angle_beta   90.00
_cell.angle_gamma   90.00
#
_symmetry.space_group_name_H-M   'P 1'
#
loop_
_entity.id
_entity.type
_entity.pdbx_description
1 polymer ?
#
loop_
_entity_poly.entity_id
_entity_poly.type
_entity_poly.pdbx_seq_one_letter_code
_entity_poly.pdbx_strand_id
1 'polypeptide(L)'
;MSKDIKNFIQKSLDSYNGLLHLLPAWVPRVFCIPGRRLKLHPDDLFALGTKRGGIDERWFSSTVPADNGPGTPFDEGLSYVFCDGEKMLL
;
A
#
# COMPACT_ATOMS: atom_id res chain seq x y z
N MET A 1 8.14 16.29 15.04
CA MET A 1 6.93 15.78 14.36
C MET A 1 6.47 16.67 13.22
N SER A 2 5.95 17.90 13.44
CA SER A 2 5.48 18.78 12.34
C SER A 2 6.60 19.20 11.36
N LYS A 3 7.82 19.45 11.85
CA LYS A 3 8.95 19.87 11.02
C LYS A 3 9.46 18.74 10.12
N ASP A 4 9.47 17.51 10.63
CA ASP A 4 9.95 16.32 9.92
C ASP A 4 9.02 15.97 8.75
N ILE A 5 7.71 16.07 8.96
CA ILE A 5 6.69 15.88 7.91
C ILE A 5 6.86 16.92 6.79
N LYS A 6 6.98 18.21 7.16
CA LYS A 6 7.17 19.28 6.17
C LYS A 6 8.44 19.08 5.35
N ASN A 7 9.54 18.70 6.00
CA ASN A 7 10.80 18.44 5.32
C ASN A 7 10.69 17.25 4.36
N PHE A 8 10.05 16.16 4.78
CA PHE A 8 9.83 14.99 3.92
C PHE A 8 8.98 15.33 2.68
N ILE A 9 7.86 16.05 2.87
CA ILE A 9 6.99 16.46 1.77
C ILE A 9 7.75 17.39 0.81
N GLN A 10 8.44 18.40 1.33
CA GLN A 10 9.21 19.33 0.49
C GLN A 10 10.26 18.58 -0.33
N LYS A 11 11.04 17.69 0.32
CA LYS A 11 12.02 16.85 -0.36
C LYS A 11 11.38 15.99 -1.46
N SER A 12 10.23 15.38 -1.19
CA SER A 12 9.50 14.55 -2.16
C SER A 12 9.08 15.35 -3.40
N LEU A 13 8.51 16.54 -3.17
CA LEU A 13 8.08 17.43 -4.26
C LEU A 13 9.27 17.93 -5.08
N ASP A 14 10.37 18.30 -4.44
CA ASP A 14 11.59 18.76 -5.10
C ASP A 14 12.24 17.64 -5.93
N SER A 15 12.25 16.41 -5.42
CA SER A 15 12.89 15.25 -6.06
C SER A 15 12.11 14.70 -7.25
N TYR A 16 10.78 14.81 -7.23
CA TYR A 16 9.90 14.22 -8.24
C TYR A 16 9.03 15.26 -8.97
N ASN A 17 9.53 16.50 -9.09
CA ASN A 17 8.94 17.54 -9.92
C ASN A 17 7.45 17.83 -9.59
N GLY A 18 7.15 17.90 -8.29
CA GLY A 18 5.82 18.19 -7.76
C GLY A 18 4.91 16.97 -7.57
N LEU A 19 5.40 15.74 -7.81
CA LEU A 19 4.62 14.52 -7.66
C LEU A 19 4.96 13.78 -6.37
N LEU A 20 3.94 13.25 -5.69
CA LEU A 20 4.12 12.33 -4.56
C LEU A 20 3.95 10.89 -5.06
N HIS A 21 5.00 10.10 -4.94
CA HIS A 21 4.99 8.71 -5.38
C HIS A 21 4.40 7.83 -4.29
N LEU A 22 3.29 7.15 -4.58
CA LEU A 22 2.66 6.23 -3.64
C LEU A 22 3.23 4.81 -3.78
N LEU A 23 3.54 4.19 -2.65
CA LEU A 23 3.78 2.75 -2.59
C LEU A 23 2.48 1.99 -2.91
N PRO A 24 2.55 0.83 -3.58
CA PRO A 24 1.38 -0.01 -3.77
C PRO A 24 0.79 -0.47 -2.43
N ALA A 25 -0.53 -0.33 -2.26
CA ALA A 25 -1.28 -0.89 -1.14
C ALA A 25 -2.11 -2.08 -1.66
N TRP A 26 -1.53 -3.28 -1.56
CA TRP A 26 -2.19 -4.52 -1.93
C TRP A 26 -2.99 -5.06 -0.75
N VAL A 27 -4.23 -5.45 -0.99
CA VAL A 27 -5.10 -5.97 0.06
C VAL A 27 -5.62 -7.35 -0.39
N PRO A 28 -5.42 -8.40 0.42
CA PRO A 28 -5.96 -9.70 0.11
C PRO A 28 -7.41 -9.83 0.62
N ARG A 29 -8.16 -10.79 0.10
CA ARG A 29 -9.46 -11.19 0.65
C ARG A 29 -9.56 -12.70 0.75
N VAL A 30 -10.00 -13.17 1.92
CA VAL A 30 -10.12 -14.61 2.23
C VAL A 30 -11.24 -15.32 1.47
N PHE A 31 -12.23 -14.56 0.98
CA PHE A 31 -13.43 -15.09 0.32
C PHE A 31 -13.40 -14.96 -1.21
N CYS A 32 -12.38 -14.32 -1.78
CA CYS A 32 -12.25 -14.10 -3.22
C CYS A 32 -11.06 -14.87 -3.81
N ILE A 33 -11.26 -15.41 -5.02
CA ILE A 33 -10.18 -15.96 -5.84
C ILE A 33 -9.68 -14.86 -6.80
N PRO A 34 -8.37 -14.58 -6.88
CA PRO A 34 -7.86 -13.52 -7.75
C PRO A 34 -8.20 -13.74 -9.24
N GLY A 35 -9.01 -12.84 -9.80
CA GLY A 35 -9.37 -12.84 -11.22
C GLY A 35 -8.27 -12.30 -12.15
N ARG A 36 -7.06 -12.02 -11.64
CA ARG A 36 -5.86 -11.58 -12.38
C ARG A 36 -5.99 -10.26 -13.17
N ARG A 37 -7.05 -9.48 -12.97
CA ARG A 37 -7.21 -8.15 -13.60
C ARG A 37 -6.21 -7.10 -13.11
N LEU A 38 -5.67 -7.28 -11.90
CA LEU A 38 -4.57 -6.46 -11.35
C LEU A 38 -3.23 -6.72 -12.03
N LYS A 39 -3.11 -7.75 -12.89
CA LYS A 39 -1.89 -8.10 -13.63
C LYS A 39 -0.64 -8.31 -12.76
N LEU A 40 -0.82 -8.84 -11.56
CA LEU A 40 0.28 -9.29 -10.70
C LEU A 40 0.97 -10.52 -11.31
N HIS A 41 2.23 -10.74 -10.92
CA HIS A 41 2.90 -12.00 -11.25
C HIS A 41 2.11 -13.17 -10.65
N PRO A 42 1.99 -14.33 -11.33
CA PRO A 42 1.23 -15.47 -10.81
C PRO A 42 1.63 -15.92 -9.41
N ASP A 43 2.91 -15.82 -9.08
CA ASP A 43 3.44 -16.19 -7.76
C ASP A 43 3.04 -15.20 -6.65
N ASP A 44 2.69 -13.96 -7.02
CA ASP A 44 2.32 -12.92 -6.07
C ASP A 44 0.84 -12.95 -5.69
N LEU A 45 0.01 -13.73 -6.41
CA LEU A 45 -1.44 -13.79 -6.17
C LEU A 45 -1.80 -14.21 -4.75
N PHE A 46 -0.90 -14.94 -4.07
CA PHE A 46 -1.03 -15.36 -2.67
C PHE A 46 0.24 -15.04 -1.87
N ALA A 47 0.92 -13.92 -2.17
CA ALA A 47 2.19 -13.55 -1.54
C ALA A 47 2.12 -13.48 0.01
N LEU A 48 0.94 -13.22 0.57
CA LEU A 48 0.69 -13.16 2.02
C LEU A 48 0.23 -14.49 2.63
N GLY A 49 0.29 -15.57 1.85
CA GLY A 49 -0.13 -16.92 2.22
C GLY A 49 -1.63 -17.16 2.03
N THR A 50 -1.99 -18.40 1.71
CA THR A 50 -3.38 -18.78 1.40
C THR A 50 -4.38 -18.50 2.52
N LYS A 51 -3.93 -18.51 3.79
CA LYS A 51 -4.76 -18.15 4.94
C LYS A 51 -5.20 -16.68 4.96
N ARG A 52 -4.40 -15.76 4.37
CA ARG A 52 -4.75 -14.34 4.24
C ARG A 52 -5.62 -14.06 3.03
N GLY A 53 -5.81 -15.04 2.15
CA GLY A 53 -6.56 -14.89 0.91
C GLY A 53 -5.69 -14.47 -0.26
N GLY A 54 -6.30 -14.36 -1.43
CA GLY A 54 -5.62 -13.89 -2.63
C GLY A 54 -5.65 -12.36 -2.73
N ILE A 55 -4.64 -11.76 -3.36
CA ILE A 55 -4.62 -10.32 -3.65
C ILE A 55 -5.63 -10.02 -4.76
N ASP A 56 -6.70 -9.33 -4.41
CA ASP A 56 -7.80 -8.96 -5.31
C ASP A 56 -8.07 -7.45 -5.33
N GLU A 57 -7.50 -6.70 -4.39
CA GLU A 57 -7.65 -5.26 -4.27
C GLU A 57 -6.30 -4.52 -4.30
N ARG A 58 -6.31 -3.34 -4.95
CA ARG A 58 -5.25 -2.33 -4.84
C ARG A 58 -5.89 -1.01 -4.44
N TRP A 59 -5.50 -0.50 -3.29
CA TRP A 59 -6.03 0.76 -2.78
C TRP A 59 -5.14 1.92 -3.22
N PHE A 60 -5.75 3.04 -3.57
CA PHE A 60 -5.06 4.26 -3.98
C PHE A 60 -5.44 5.38 -3.02
N SER A 61 -4.43 6.10 -2.52
CA SER A 61 -4.60 7.24 -1.61
C SER A 61 -5.51 6.94 -0.41
N SER A 62 -5.46 5.71 0.10
CA SER A 62 -6.30 5.27 1.20
C SER A 62 -5.72 5.70 2.55
N THR A 63 -6.59 6.26 3.37
CA THR A 63 -6.37 6.58 4.79
C THR A 63 -7.13 5.63 5.71
N VAL A 64 -7.71 4.57 5.15
CA VAL A 64 -8.56 3.61 5.86
C VAL A 64 -7.78 2.30 6.05
N PRO A 65 -7.66 1.78 7.28
CA PRO A 65 -7.11 0.45 7.49
C PRO A 65 -8.10 -0.61 6.98
N ALA A 66 -7.58 -1.64 6.31
CA ALA A 66 -8.37 -2.77 5.90
C ALA A 66 -8.88 -3.56 7.11
N ASP A 67 -10.09 -4.07 7.02
CA ASP A 67 -10.60 -5.08 7.95
C ASP A 67 -10.74 -6.40 7.21
N ASN A 68 -9.79 -7.31 7.45
CA ASN A 68 -9.71 -8.60 6.78
C ASN A 68 -9.51 -9.74 7.79
N GLY A 69 -10.03 -9.53 9.02
CA GLY A 69 -10.00 -10.50 10.11
C GLY A 69 -8.72 -10.47 10.96
N PRO A 70 -8.53 -11.47 11.87
CA PRO A 70 -7.53 -11.42 12.93
C PRO A 70 -6.06 -11.34 12.47
N GLY A 71 -5.78 -11.73 11.22
CA GLY A 71 -4.43 -11.68 10.65
C GLY A 71 -4.06 -10.36 9.99
N THR A 72 -4.96 -9.37 9.99
CA THR A 72 -4.78 -8.10 9.29
C THR A 72 -3.76 -7.21 10.01
N PRO A 73 -2.65 -6.81 9.36
CA PRO A 73 -1.72 -5.83 9.89
C PRO A 73 -2.39 -4.48 10.14
N PHE A 74 -1.86 -3.71 11.09
CA PHE A 74 -2.42 -2.41 11.45
C PHE A 74 -2.38 -1.38 10.30
N ASP A 75 -1.45 -1.53 9.36
CA ASP A 75 -1.26 -0.64 8.22
C ASP A 75 -1.71 -1.23 6.87
N GLU A 76 -2.34 -2.41 6.87
CA GLU A 76 -2.88 -2.97 5.64
C GLU A 76 -3.97 -2.06 5.08
N GLY A 77 -3.92 -1.77 3.78
CA GLY A 77 -4.83 -0.83 3.12
C GLY A 77 -4.43 0.65 3.24
N LEU A 78 -3.51 1.01 4.13
CA LEU A 78 -3.00 2.40 4.18
C LEU A 78 -2.03 2.68 3.03
N SER A 79 -2.12 3.90 2.49
CA SER A 79 -1.23 4.37 1.43
C SER A 79 -0.06 5.17 1.99
N TYR A 80 1.13 4.94 1.46
CA TYR A 80 2.36 5.60 1.89
C TYR A 80 2.97 6.37 0.74
N VAL A 81 3.44 7.58 1.01
CA VAL A 81 4.33 8.34 0.12
C VAL A 81 5.75 7.82 0.29
N PHE A 82 6.43 7.57 -0.81
CA PHE A 82 7.84 7.15 -0.87
C PHE A 82 8.73 8.29 -1.36
N CYS A 83 9.89 8.44 -0.72
CA CYS A 83 10.95 9.33 -1.18
C CYS A 83 12.31 8.78 -0.74
N ASP A 84 13.20 8.48 -1.70
CA ASP A 84 14.60 8.08 -1.48
C ASP A 84 14.82 7.02 -0.38
N GLY A 85 14.05 5.94 -0.39
CA GLY A 85 14.19 4.83 0.58
C GLY A 85 13.41 5.04 1.88
N GLU A 86 12.82 6.21 2.08
CA GLU A 86 11.94 6.50 3.20
C GLU A 86 10.47 6.46 2.78
N LYS A 87 9.59 6.14 3.73
CA LYS A 87 8.14 6.18 3.54
C LYS A 87 7.44 6.95 4.65
N MET A 88 6.38 7.67 4.31
CA MET A 88 5.52 8.37 5.24
C MET A 88 4.06 8.05 4.94
N LEU A 89 3.24 7.86 5.98
CA LEU A 89 1.81 7.64 5.82
C LEU A 89 1.17 8.87 5.16
N LEU A 90 0.28 8.64 4.19
CA LEU A 90 -0.45 9.71 3.49
C LEU A 90 -1.44 10.44 4.42
#